data_AF-A0A837P1W7-F1
#
_entry.id   AF-A0A837P1W7-F1
#
_cell.length_a   1.000
_cell.length_b   1.000
_cell.length_c   1.000
_cell.angle_alpha   90.00
_cell.angle_beta   90.00
_cell.angle_gamma   90.00
#
_symmetry.space_group_name_H-M   'P 1'
#
loop_
_entity.id
_entity.type
_entity.pdbx_description
1 polymer ?
#
loop_
_entity_poly.entity_id
_entity_poly.type
_entity_poly.pdbx_seq_one_letter_code
_entity_poly.pdbx_strand_id
1 'polypeptide(L)' 'MTSTCTICERIKLIQAHQNPYFVYELTTGYVVLADSQYFEGYTLFLAKHHVTELHHLPAHEKLR' A
#
# COMPACT_ATOMS: atom_id res chain seq x y z
N MET A 1 -12.34 -19.04 5.14
CA MET A 1 -12.56 -17.71 5.75
C MET A 1 -11.61 -16.76 5.04
N THR A 2 -12.11 -15.90 4.16
CA THR A 2 -11.28 -14.86 3.55
C THR A 2 -11.03 -13.80 4.60
N SER A 3 -9.89 -13.86 5.29
CA SER A 3 -9.45 -12.79 6.18
C SER A 3 -9.40 -11.49 5.39
N THR A 4 -10.07 -10.45 5.89
CA THR A 4 -10.04 -9.13 5.28
C THR A 4 -8.61 -8.57 5.38
N CYS A 5 -7.99 -8.29 4.23
CA CYS A 5 -6.66 -7.69 4.19
C CYS A 5 -6.77 -6.19 4.53
N THR A 6 -6.20 -5.80 5.67
CA THR A 6 -6.17 -4.40 6.14
C THR A 6 -5.51 -3.44 5.15
N ILE A 7 -4.51 -3.91 4.40
CA ILE A 7 -3.86 -3.11 3.34
C ILE A 7 -4.83 -2.85 2.18
N CYS A 8 -5.62 -3.85 1.77
CA CYS A 8 -6.64 -3.66 0.73
C CYS A 8 -7.75 -2.71 1.20
N GLU A 9 -8.18 -2.79 2.46
CA GLU A 9 -9.13 -1.83 3.04
C GLU A 9 -8.56 -0.41 3.04
N ARG A 10 -7.29 -0.27 3.42
CA ARG A 10 -6.58 1.01 3.37
C ARG A 10 -6.52 1.58 1.94
N ILE A 11 -6.27 0.75 0.94
CA ILE A 11 -6.31 1.15 -0.48
C ILE A 11 -7.71 1.63 -0.88
N LYS A 12 -8.78 0.94 -0.45
CA LYS A 12 -10.16 1.39 -0.70
C LYS A 12 -10.41 2.78 -0.10
N LEU A 13 -9.90 3.04 1.11
CA LEU A 13 -9.99 4.37 1.73
C LEU A 13 -9.19 5.44 0.97
N ILE A 14 -8.02 5.10 0.43
CA ILE A 14 -7.24 6.02 -0.43
C ILE A 14 -8.04 6.36 -1.69
N GLN A 15 -8.59 5.36 -2.37
CA GLN A 15 -9.41 5.54 -3.57
C GLN A 15 -10.70 6.32 -3.31
N ALA A 16 -11.25 6.21 -2.10
CA ALA A 16 -12.40 7.00 -1.65
C ALA A 16 -12.01 8.41 -1.14
N HIS A 17 -10.74 8.81 -1.22
CA HIS A 17 -10.20 10.06 -0.67
C HIS A 17 -10.46 10.26 0.84
N GLN A 18 -10.52 9.16 1.59
CA GLN A 18 -10.81 9.11 3.02
C GLN A 18 -9.60 8.72 3.88
N ASN A 19 -8.47 8.36 3.26
CA ASN A 19 -7.26 8.06 4.00
C ASN A 19 -6.49 9.36 4.31
N PRO A 20 -6.41 9.80 5.59
CA PRO A 20 -5.73 11.05 5.96
C PRO A 20 -4.21 10.99 5.81
N TYR A 21 -3.65 9.79 5.66
CA TYR A 21 -2.21 9.55 5.56
C TYR A 21 -1.74 9.33 4.12
N PHE A 22 -2.61 9.51 3.14
CA PHE A 22 -2.24 9.42 1.73
C PHE A 22 -1.24 10.53 1.38
N VAL A 23 -0.14 10.15 0.72
CA VAL A 23 0.91 11.09 0.27
C VAL A 23 0.88 11.21 -1.25
N TYR A 24 1.01 10.08 -1.95
CA TYR A 24 1.12 10.08 -3.41
C TYR A 24 0.73 8.74 -4.02
N GLU A 25 0.21 8.77 -5.24
CA GLU A 25 -0.09 7.56 -6.03
C GLU A 25 0.97 7.36 -7.11
N LEU A 26 1.50 6.14 -7.19
CA LEU A 26 2.43 5.70 -8.23
C LEU A 26 1.73 4.68 -9.14
N THR A 27 2.37 4.37 -10.27
CA THR A 27 1.81 3.39 -11.23
C THR A 27 1.52 2.04 -10.57
N THR A 28 2.39 1.56 -9.68
CA THR A 28 2.33 0.22 -9.07
C THR A 28 1.82 0.21 -7.62
N GLY A 29 1.58 1.36 -7.01
CA GLY A 29 1.25 1.41 -5.58
C GLY A 29 0.91 2.81 -5.07
N TYR A 30 0.77 2.90 -3.75
CA TYR A 30 0.47 4.14 -3.04
C TYR A 30 1.51 4.36 -1.95
N VAL A 31 1.91 5.61 -1.78
CA VAL A 31 2.78 6.07 -0.71
C VAL A 31 1.91 6.65 0.39
N VAL A 32 2.09 6.16 1.62
CA VAL A 32 1.33 6.61 2.80
C VAL A 32 2.24 6.80 4.01
N LEU A 33 1.88 7.73 4.90
CA LEU A 33 2.50 7.76 6.23
C LEU A 33 2.06 6.53 7.03
N ALA A 34 3.00 5.89 7.74
CA ALA A 34 2.68 4.78 8.64
C ALA A 34 1.79 5.25 9.80
N ASP A 35 0.86 4.40 10.26
CA ASP A 35 -0.04 4.72 11.39
C ASP A 35 0.73 4.98 12.69
N SER A 36 1.90 4.35 12.85
CA SER A 36 2.84 4.60 13.93
C SER A 36 4.16 5.10 13.34
N GLN A 37 4.55 6.31 13.70
CA GLN A 37 5.78 6.95 13.26
C GLN A 37 6.91 6.62 14.24
N TYR A 38 7.83 5.72 13.85
CA TYR A 38 9.05 5.49 14.64
C TYR A 38 10.03 6.67 14.52
N PHE A 39 10.06 7.29 13.34
CA PHE A 39 10.71 8.56 13.05
C PHE A 39 9.81 9.42 12.17
N GLU A 40 10.09 10.72 12.11
CA GLU A 40 9.30 11.67 11.34
C GLU A 40 9.35 11.34 9.84
N GLY A 41 8.18 11.28 9.21
CA GLY A 41 8.05 10.96 7.78
C GLY A 41 8.18 9.47 7.46
N TYR A 42 8.09 8.58 8.45
CA TYR A 42 8.10 7.14 8.20
C TYR A 42 6.94 6.75 7.29
N THR A 43 7.31 6.16 6.15
CA THR A 43 6.42 5.99 5.01
C THR A 43 6.37 4.53 4.59
N LEU A 44 5.19 4.08 4.19
CA LEU A 44 4.96 2.75 3.63
C LEU A 44 4.60 2.87 2.16
N PHE A 45 5.08 1.92 1.38
CA PHE A 45 4.63 1.68 0.02
C PHE A 45 3.64 0.51 0.00
N LEU A 46 2.43 0.76 -0.48
CA LEU A 46 1.37 -0.23 -0.61
C LEU A 46 1.22 -0.63 -2.07
N ALA A 47 1.57 -1.88 -2.40
CA ALA A 47 1.39 -2.39 -3.76
C ALA A 47 -0.10 -2.45 -4.13
N LYS A 48 -0.44 -2.06 -5.36
CA LYS A 48 -1.81 -2.18 -5.90
C LYS A 48 -2.23 -3.64 -6.06
N HIS A 49 -1.30 -4.52 -6.44
CA HIS A 49 -1.54 -5.96 -6.52
C HIS A 49 -1.36 -6.61 -5.15
N HIS A 50 -2.44 -7.22 -4.67
CA HIS A 50 -2.40 -7.99 -3.43
C HIS A 50 -1.60 -9.28 -3.63
N VAL A 51 -0.48 -9.38 -2.92
CA VAL A 51 0.28 -10.61 -2.71
C VAL A 51 0.73 -10.67 -1.26
N THR A 52 0.95 -11.88 -0.75
CA THR A 52 1.44 -12.07 0.62
C THR A 52 2.95 -11.94 0.74
N GLU A 53 3.68 -12.16 -0.35
CA GLU A 53 5.14 -12.18 -0.39
C GLU A 53 5.66 -11.54 -1.68
N LEU A 54 6.82 -10.89 -1.63
CA LEU A 54 7.38 -10.15 -2.76
C LEU A 54 7.61 -11.05 -4.00
N HIS A 55 8.00 -12.30 -3.78
CA HIS A 55 8.26 -13.25 -4.87
C HIS A 55 6.98 -13.73 -5.58
N HIS A 56 5.79 -13.42 -5.06
CA HIS A 56 4.52 -13.67 -5.75
C HIS A 56 4.12 -12.54 -6.72
N LEU A 57 4.79 -11.38 -6.71
CA LEU A 57 4.50 -10.32 -7.68
C LEU A 57 4.79 -10.76 -9.13
N PRO A 58 4.08 -10.22 -10.13
CA PRO A 58 4.44 -10.37 -11.53
C PRO A 58 5.87 -9.89 -11.80
N ALA A 59 6.60 -10.60 -12.68
CA ALA A 59 8.01 -10.28 -12.97
C ALA A 59 8.21 -8.83 -13.45
N HIS A 60 7.27 -8.31 -14.24
CA HIS A 60 7.33 -6.95 -14.78
C HIS A 60 7.14 -5.85 -13.73
N GLU A 61 6.61 -6.17 -12.54
CA GLU A 61 6.47 -5.24 -11.42
C GLU A 61 7.65 -5.29 -10.46
N LYS A 62 8.32 -6.45 -10.35
CA LYS A 62 9.52 -6.62 -9.52
C LYS A 62 10.75 -5.92 -10.08
N LEU A 63 10.86 -5.85 -11.39
CA LEU A 63 12.08 -5.45 -12.12
C LEU A 63 11.97 -4.04 -12.73
N ARG A 64 10.98 -3.26 -12.29
CA ARG A 64 10.62 -1.97 -12.88
C ARG A 64 11.36 -0.82 -12.24
#